data_AF-A0A7Y7ITW4-F1
#
_entry.id   AF-A0A7Y7ITW4-F1
#
_cell.length_a   1.000
_cell.length_b   1.000
_cell.length_c   1.000
_cell.angle_alpha   90.00
_cell.angle_beta   90.00
_cell.angle_gamma   90.00
#
_symmetry.space_group_name_H-M   'P 1'
#
loop_
_entity.id
_entity.type
_entity.pdbx_description
1 polymer ?
#
loop_
_entity_poly.entity_id
_entity_poly.type
_entity_poly.pdbx_seq_one_letter_code
_entity_poly.pdbx_strand_id
1 'polypeptide(L)'
;MVTILYFAWLRDRLGRSTDSLAIPAQGCSVRDVMQALGQRDAALGALFGPASVPSGAGAIRCAVNQEFAGPDDPVRPGDELAFFPPVTGG
;
A
#
# COMPACT_ATOMS: atom_id res chain seq x y z
N MET A 1 -0.67 1.54 15.36
CA MET A 1 -0.42 0.58 14.26
C MET A 1 -1.37 0.92 13.13
N VAL A 2 -1.01 0.63 11.89
CA VAL A 2 -1.89 0.72 10.71
C VAL A 2 -2.18 -0.70 10.21
N THR A 3 -3.41 -0.94 9.80
CA THR A 3 -3.82 -2.21 9.17
C THR A 3 -3.62 -2.09 7.67
N ILE A 4 -2.92 -3.04 7.07
CA ILE A 4 -2.65 -3.04 5.63
C ILE A 4 -3.44 -4.17 5.00
N LEU A 5 -4.17 -3.89 3.92
CA LEU A 5 -4.97 -4.87 3.19
C LEU A 5 -4.44 -5.03 1.76
N TYR A 6 -4.42 -6.27 1.27
CA TYR A 6 -4.02 -6.61 -0.09
C TYR A 6 -5.18 -7.28 -0.84
N PHE A 7 -5.47 -6.81 -2.05
CA PHE A 7 -6.60 -7.30 -2.85
C PHE A 7 -6.18 -7.90 -4.19
N ALA A 8 -7.07 -8.70 -4.78
CA ALA A 8 -6.90 -9.35 -6.08
C ALA A 8 -5.55 -10.09 -6.18
N TRP A 9 -4.84 -9.99 -7.31
CA TRP A 9 -3.60 -10.74 -7.49
C TRP A 9 -2.48 -10.37 -6.50
N LEU A 10 -2.57 -9.25 -5.77
CA LEU A 10 -1.58 -8.92 -4.73
C LEU A 10 -1.61 -9.96 -3.60
N ARG A 11 -2.79 -10.32 -3.08
CA ARG A 11 -2.87 -11.29 -1.98
C ARG A 11 -2.43 -12.70 -2.41
N ASP A 12 -2.73 -13.09 -3.65
CA ASP A 12 -2.29 -14.37 -4.21
C ASP A 12 -0.76 -14.40 -4.36
N ARG A 13 -0.18 -13.30 -4.84
CA ARG A 13 1.28 -13.17 -5.00
C ARG A 13 2.02 -13.10 -3.67
N LEU A 14 1.42 -12.48 -2.65
CA LEU A 14 1.99 -12.34 -1.31
C LEU A 14 1.68 -13.53 -0.40
N GLY A 15 0.72 -14.40 -0.78
CA GLY A 15 0.22 -15.48 0.07
C GLY A 15 -0.52 -15.02 1.33
N ARG A 16 -0.83 -13.72 1.44
CA ARG A 16 -1.50 -13.10 2.59
C ARG A 16 -2.36 -11.93 2.16
N SER A 17 -3.48 -11.74 2.86
CA SER A 17 -4.44 -10.66 2.57
C SER A 17 -4.26 -9.44 3.47
N THR A 18 -3.52 -9.55 4.58
CA THR A 18 -3.38 -8.47 5.55
C THR A 18 -1.98 -8.42 6.15
N ASP A 19 -1.52 -7.23 6.50
CA ASP A 19 -0.35 -6.98 7.34
C ASP A 19 -0.66 -5.94 8.43
N SER A 20 0.23 -5.81 9.41
CA SER A 20 0.18 -4.73 10.39
C SER A 20 1.52 -4.03 10.49
N LEU A 21 1.51 -2.70 10.40
CA LEU A 21 2.72 -1.88 10.45
C LEU A 21 2.64 -0.90 11.63
N ALA A 22 3.73 -0.82 12.38
CA ALA A 22 3.91 0.25 13.36
C ALA A 22 4.41 1.50 12.62
N ILE A 23 3.71 2.62 12.81
CA ILE A 23 4.05 3.94 12.24
C ILE A 23 4.21 4.95 13.38
N PRO A 24 4.90 6.08 13.14
CA PRO A 24 5.06 7.12 14.15
C PRO A 24 3.72 7.66 14.67
N ALA A 25 3.70 8.14 15.92
CA ALA A 25 2.49 8.66 16.55
C ALA A 25 1.91 9.89 15.83
N GLN A 26 2.79 10.69 15.21
CA GLN A 26 2.41 11.83 14.38
C GLN A 26 1.82 11.45 13.00
N GLY A 27 1.79 10.16 12.67
CA GLY A 27 1.47 9.67 11.34
C GLY A 27 2.65 9.74 10.36
N CYS A 28 2.40 9.30 9.13
CA CYS A 28 3.34 9.37 8.02
C CYS A 28 2.57 9.43 6.69
N SER A 29 3.26 9.46 5.55
CA SER A 29 2.62 9.36 4.24
C SER A 29 2.41 7.92 3.80
N VAL A 30 1.54 7.68 2.82
CA VAL A 30 1.40 6.39 2.15
C VAL A 30 2.75 5.92 1.57
N ARG A 31 3.53 6.82 0.98
CA ARG A 31 4.88 6.55 0.45
C ARG A 31 5.79 6.01 1.52
N ASP A 32 5.78 6.59 2.72
CA ASP A 32 6.60 6.12 3.84
C ASP A 32 6.19 4.70 4.25
N VAL A 33 4.88 4.41 4.26
CA VAL A 33 4.36 3.05 4.51
C VAL A 33 4.83 2.07 3.45
N MET A 34 4.74 2.42 2.16
CA MET A 34 5.21 1.58 1.05
C MET A 34 6.71 1.31 1.14
N GLN A 35 7.52 2.31 1.48
CA GLN A 35 8.96 2.16 1.68
C GLN A 35 9.26 1.25 2.87
N ALA A 36 8.60 1.46 4.01
CA ALA A 36 8.77 0.63 5.20
C ALA A 36 8.38 -0.83 4.94
N LEU A 37 7.31 -1.07 4.16
CA LEU A 37 6.91 -2.41 3.75
C LEU A 37 7.92 -3.05 2.79
N GLY A 38 8.41 -2.29 1.80
CA GLY A 38 9.40 -2.78 0.85
C GLY A 38 10.76 -3.09 1.48
N GLN A 39 11.13 -2.41 2.56
CA GLN A 39 12.32 -2.73 3.35
C GLN A 39 12.16 -4.01 4.19
N ARG A 40 10.93 -4.34 4.60
CA ARG A 40 10.62 -5.55 5.38
C ARG A 40 10.46 -6.78 4.51
N ASP A 41 9.90 -6.62 3.32
CA ASP A 41 9.58 -7.70 2.41
C ASP A 41 10.01 -7.33 0.98
N ALA A 42 11.00 -8.05 0.47
CA ALA A 42 11.52 -7.84 -0.87
C ALA A 42 10.46 -8.04 -1.97
N ALA A 43 9.44 -8.89 -1.73
CA ALA A 43 8.34 -9.04 -2.66
C ALA A 43 7.49 -7.77 -2.73
N LEU A 44 7.22 -7.13 -1.58
CA LEU A 44 6.56 -5.82 -1.52
C LEU A 44 7.45 -4.72 -2.12
N GLY A 45 8.77 -4.76 -1.88
CA GLY A 45 9.71 -3.81 -2.47
C GLY A 45 9.72 -3.86 -4.00
N ALA A 46 9.67 -5.07 -4.59
CA ALA A 46 9.53 -5.24 -6.02
C ALA A 46 8.17 -4.77 -6.56
N LEU A 47 7.11 -4.90 -5.75
CA LEU A 47 5.76 -4.45 -6.10
C LEU A 47 5.57 -2.95 -5.96
N PHE A 48 6.26 -2.28 -5.04
CA PHE A 48 6.16 -0.84 -4.74
C PHE A 48 7.33 -0.01 -5.29
N GLY A 49 8.20 -0.63 -6.10
CA GLY A 49 9.37 0.02 -6.69
C GLY A 49 9.03 1.19 -7.63
N PRO A 50 10.06 1.84 -8.21
CA PRO A 50 9.90 3.07 -9.01
C PRO A 50 8.98 2.93 -10.23
N ALA A 51 8.77 1.72 -10.75
CA ALA A 51 7.83 1.43 -11.84
C ALA A 51 6.36 1.30 -11.37
N SER A 52 6.14 1.22 -10.06
CA SER A 52 4.85 0.95 -9.42
C SER A 52 4.32 2.13 -8.64
N VAL A 53 5.05 3.25 -8.65
CA VAL A 53 4.62 4.52 -8.05
C VAL A 53 3.30 4.93 -8.73
N PRO A 54 2.26 5.32 -7.96
CA PRO A 54 0.87 5.55 -8.42
C PRO A 54 0.67 6.61 -9.52
N SER A 55 1.72 7.15 -10.13
CA SER A 55 1.69 8.12 -11.22
C SER A 55 1.56 7.50 -12.63
N GLY A 56 1.56 6.17 -12.77
CA GLY A 56 1.50 5.46 -14.06
C GLY A 56 0.24 4.62 -14.27
N ALA A 57 -0.16 4.40 -15.53
CA ALA A 57 -1.37 3.65 -15.91
C ALA A 57 -1.38 2.15 -15.50
N GLY A 58 -0.23 1.59 -15.09
CA GLY A 58 -0.09 0.22 -14.60
C GLY A 58 0.25 0.10 -13.10
N ALA A 59 0.20 1.20 -12.35
CA ALA A 59 0.66 1.25 -10.97
C ALA A 59 -0.39 0.70 -9.98
N ILE A 60 0.10 0.11 -8.89
CA ILE A 60 -0.74 -0.31 -7.75
C ILE A 60 -1.41 0.94 -7.18
N ARG A 61 -2.72 0.85 -6.94
CA ARG A 61 -3.52 1.89 -6.32
C ARG A 61 -3.64 1.63 -4.83
N CYS A 62 -3.93 2.69 -4.08
CA CYS A 62 -4.18 2.62 -2.66
C CYS A 62 -5.40 3.40 -2.22
N ALA A 63 -5.93 3.03 -1.06
CA ALA A 63 -6.98 3.75 -0.37
C ALA A 63 -6.69 3.78 1.13
N VAL A 64 -6.93 4.93 1.76
CA VAL A 64 -6.89 5.09 3.22
C VAL A 64 -8.33 5.19 3.70
N ASN A 65 -8.73 4.33 4.63
CA ASN A 65 -10.09 4.29 5.18
C ASN A 65 -11.19 4.28 4.10
N GLN A 66 -11.03 3.43 3.09
CA GLN A 66 -11.94 3.26 1.95
C GLN A 66 -12.02 4.45 0.98
N GLU A 67 -11.18 5.47 1.16
CA GLU A 67 -11.06 6.62 0.25
C GLU A 67 -9.78 6.52 -0.57
N PHE A 68 -9.86 6.80 -1.88
CA PHE A 68 -8.69 6.77 -2.76
C PHE A 68 -7.61 7.72 -2.26
N ALA A 69 -6.40 7.20 -2.13
CA ALA A 69 -5.26 7.94 -1.64
C ALA A 69 -4.11 7.88 -2.64
N GLY A 70 -3.36 8.98 -2.72
CA GLY A 70 -2.09 9.10 -3.39
C GLY A 70 -0.90 8.81 -2.46
N PRO A 71 0.33 8.87 -3.01
CA PRO A 71 1.54 8.52 -2.27
C PRO A 71 1.86 9.51 -1.14
N ASP A 72 1.41 10.76 -1.26
CA ASP A 72 1.70 11.82 -0.29
C ASP A 72 0.54 12.05 0.69
N ASP A 73 -0.54 11.28 0.59
CA ASP A 73 -1.66 11.36 1.53
C ASP A 73 -1.29 10.84 2.93
N PRO A 74 -1.85 11.44 3.98
CA PRO A 74 -1.52 11.10 5.36
C PRO A 74 -2.13 9.77 5.78
N VAL A 75 -1.37 9.00 6.55
CA VAL A 75 -1.76 7.76 7.23
C VAL A 75 -1.50 7.93 8.72
N ARG A 76 -2.50 7.64 9.54
CA ARG A 76 -2.46 7.79 10.99
C ARG A 76 -2.56 6.45 11.70
N PRO A 77 -2.07 6.36 12.95
CA PRO A 77 -2.28 5.15 13.75
C PRO A 77 -3.77 4.84 13.90
N GLY A 78 -4.16 3.61 13.60
CA GLY A 78 -5.54 3.14 13.60
C GLY A 78 -6.17 3.08 12.21
N ASP A 79 -5.56 3.71 11.21
CA ASP A 79 -6.09 3.69 9.84
C ASP A 79 -5.98 2.31 9.18
N GLU A 80 -6.83 2.12 8.18
CA GLU A 80 -6.77 1.03 7.22
C GLU A 80 -6.18 1.53 5.90
N LEU A 81 -5.08 0.93 5.46
CA LEU A 81 -4.46 1.19 4.16
C LEU A 81 -4.63 -0.02 3.25
N ALA A 82 -5.41 0.13 2.19
CA ALA A 82 -5.62 -0.92 1.19
C ALA A 82 -4.73 -0.70 -0.02
N PHE A 83 -4.13 -1.78 -0.53
CA PHE A 83 -3.44 -1.85 -1.81
C PHE A 83 -4.17 -2.78 -2.77
N PHE A 84 -4.39 -2.32 -3.98
CA PHE A 84 -5.09 -3.08 -5.01
C PHE A 84 -4.50 -2.75 -6.39
N PRO A 85 -4.51 -3.72 -7.31
CA PRO A 85 -3.98 -3.49 -8.64
C PRO A 85 -4.84 -2.47 -9.40
N PRO A 86 -4.30 -1.86 -10.46
CA PRO A 86 -5.11 -0.99 -11.31
C PRO A 86 -6.32 -1.78 -11.81
N VAL A 87 -7.50 -1.17 -11.66
CA VAL A 87 -8.74 -1.79 -12.10
C VAL A 87 -8.72 -1.77 -13.63
N THR A 88 -8.37 -2.90 -14.25
CA THR A 88 -8.62 -3.11 -15.69
C THR A 88 -10.11 -3.40 -15.83
N GLY A 89 -10.93 -2.35 -15.86
CA GLY A 89 -12.29 -2.46 -16.37
C GLY A 89 -12.23 -2.89 -17.83
N GLY A 90 -13.13 -3.82 -18.22
CA GLY A 90 -13.22 -4.38 -19.57
C GLY A 90 -13.60 -3.39 -20.66
#